data_AF-A0A8C9CFP1-F1
#
_entry.id   AF-A0A8C9CFP1-F1
#
_cell.length_a   1.000
_cell.length_b   1.000
_cell.length_c   1.000
_cell.angle_alpha   90.00
_cell.angle_beta   90.00
_cell.angle_gamma   90.00
#
_symmetry.space_group_name_H-M   'P 1'
#
loop_
_entity.id
_entity.type
_entity.pdbx_description
1 polymer ?
#
loop_
_entity_poly.entity_id
_entity_poly.type
_entity_poly.pdbx_seq_one_letter_code
_entity_poly.pdbx_strand_id
1 'polypeptide(L)'
;MSGNEERKSQGVPEEDTSSLTDAIKQVAQQQLSQTSEIEKNKKVLFNLQNELHELKTQIASVSAETKETERQIYQQDAAIQTTKLQCGNLENQIKSLHTENVKLKFDIEAAQEDFEEQMIRYNEYYAKIKAHKDSLREVESKWSFMTELNEKRDLVKKLKTMKEELMQDLQIPEGNLMKQVQEDITNLKDKIITVKESIIEKTCFLEEEKKTHENLRKEIEVQHKRYGAILKRLHCQVNKLQSDRRQWQWNIQQLQKTAAELRKCIGTKD
;
A
#
# COMPACT_ATOMS: atom_id res chain seq x y z
N MET A 1 160.77 101.45 62.08
CA MET A 1 160.69 102.83 62.61
C MET A 1 159.37 102.93 63.38
N SER A 2 159.41 103.08 64.72
CA SER A 2 158.29 103.28 65.69
C SER A 2 157.04 102.37 65.60
N GLY A 3 156.43 101.86 66.69
CA GLY A 3 156.77 101.87 68.12
C GLY A 3 155.50 101.85 69.01
N ASN A 4 155.31 100.78 69.82
CA ASN A 4 154.55 100.61 71.10
C ASN A 4 153.13 101.25 71.31
N GLU A 5 152.19 100.75 72.13
CA GLU A 5 152.15 99.87 73.33
C GLU A 5 150.81 99.04 73.34
N GLU A 6 150.75 97.75 73.72
CA GLU A 6 150.40 97.14 75.05
C GLU A 6 148.96 97.41 75.62
N ARG A 7 148.23 96.48 76.31
CA ARG A 7 148.16 94.99 76.39
C ARG A 7 146.97 94.52 77.32
N LYS A 8 146.52 93.24 77.22
CA LYS A 8 145.65 92.44 78.17
C LYS A 8 144.12 92.74 78.21
N SER A 9 143.18 91.81 78.50
CA SER A 9 143.19 90.31 78.52
C SER A 9 141.79 89.66 78.70
N GLN A 10 141.42 88.73 77.78
CA GLN A 10 140.84 87.38 78.01
C GLN A 10 139.43 87.13 78.63
N GLY A 11 138.54 86.43 77.88
CA GLY A 11 137.24 85.84 78.29
C GLY A 11 136.48 85.18 77.11
N VAL A 12 135.72 84.09 77.33
CA VAL A 12 135.20 83.05 76.37
C VAL A 12 134.00 82.32 77.04
N PRO A 13 132.96 81.67 76.40
CA PRO A 13 132.76 81.14 75.02
C PRO A 13 131.37 81.49 74.35
N GLU A 14 130.87 80.62 73.44
CA GLU A 14 129.48 80.35 72.95
C GLU A 14 128.86 81.28 71.86
N GLU A 15 127.93 80.88 70.98
CA GLU A 15 127.62 79.67 70.17
C GLU A 15 126.35 80.02 69.34
N ASP A 16 126.47 80.45 68.08
CA ASP A 16 125.33 80.93 67.27
C ASP A 16 124.45 79.79 66.71
N THR A 17 123.57 79.25 67.56
CA THR A 17 122.67 78.12 67.22
C THR A 17 121.24 78.53 66.82
N SER A 18 120.87 79.81 66.96
CA SER A 18 119.47 80.29 66.87
C SER A 18 118.84 80.14 65.47
N SER A 19 119.56 80.50 64.40
CA SER A 19 119.04 80.42 63.02
C SER A 19 118.75 78.98 62.56
N LEU A 20 119.42 77.98 63.15
CA LEU A 20 119.18 76.57 62.83
C LEU A 20 117.98 76.03 63.61
N THR A 21 117.80 76.44 64.87
CA THR A 21 116.70 75.97 65.73
C THR A 21 115.32 76.39 65.22
N ASP A 22 115.17 77.63 64.73
CA ASP A 22 113.88 78.09 64.17
C ASP A 22 113.59 77.49 62.80
N ALA A 23 114.61 77.25 61.97
CA ALA A 23 114.47 76.48 60.73
C ALA A 23 114.03 75.03 61.01
N ILE A 24 114.62 74.37 62.01
CA ILE A 24 114.23 73.02 62.45
C ILE A 24 112.79 73.02 62.99
N LYS A 25 112.37 74.04 63.75
CA LYS A 25 110.96 74.18 64.19
C LYS A 25 110.00 74.32 63.02
N GLN A 26 110.29 75.19 62.04
CA GLN A 26 109.45 75.32 60.85
C GLN A 26 109.37 74.00 60.07
N VAL A 27 110.49 73.31 59.86
CA VAL A 27 110.51 72.00 59.19
C VAL A 27 109.72 70.95 59.97
N ALA A 28 109.81 70.90 61.30
CA ALA A 28 109.02 69.98 62.13
C ALA A 28 107.51 70.30 62.09
N GLN A 29 107.14 71.59 62.10
CA GLN A 29 105.75 72.04 62.00
C GLN A 29 105.18 71.82 60.58
N GLN A 30 106.03 71.93 59.56
CA GLN A 30 105.72 71.56 58.17
C GLN A 30 105.57 70.04 58.00
N GLN A 31 106.42 69.22 58.63
CA GLN A 31 106.26 67.76 58.67
C GLN A 31 104.98 67.33 59.41
N LEU A 32 104.63 68.00 60.50
CA LEU A 32 103.37 67.75 61.24
C LEU A 32 102.14 68.13 60.41
N SER A 33 102.17 69.23 59.67
CA SER A 33 101.08 69.60 58.76
C SER A 33 100.99 68.65 57.56
N GLN A 34 102.12 68.30 56.93
CA GLN A 34 102.17 67.32 55.85
C GLN A 34 101.70 65.93 56.28
N THR A 35 102.07 65.43 57.46
CA THR A 35 101.58 64.14 57.96
C THR A 35 100.08 64.19 58.28
N SER A 36 99.58 65.30 58.86
CA SER A 36 98.14 65.52 59.04
C SER A 36 97.37 65.55 57.70
N GLU A 37 97.93 66.17 56.68
CA GLU A 37 97.34 66.26 55.34
C GLU A 37 97.39 64.90 54.60
N ILE A 38 98.50 64.17 54.67
CA ILE A 38 98.64 62.80 54.16
C ILE A 38 97.63 61.88 54.83
N GLU A 39 97.40 61.99 56.15
CA GLU A 39 96.43 61.15 56.84
C GLU A 39 94.97 61.50 56.46
N LYS A 40 94.66 62.80 56.26
CA LYS A 40 93.35 63.21 55.69
C LYS A 40 93.17 62.64 54.28
N ASN A 41 94.16 62.79 53.41
CA ASN A 41 94.12 62.28 52.04
C ASN A 41 94.00 60.75 52.00
N LYS A 42 94.64 60.03 52.92
CA LYS A 42 94.50 58.57 53.07
C LYS A 42 93.08 58.16 53.49
N LYS A 43 92.43 58.91 54.39
CA LYS A 43 91.01 58.70 54.76
C LYS A 43 90.08 58.96 53.57
N VAL A 44 90.31 60.04 52.82
CA VAL A 44 89.55 60.34 51.58
C VAL A 44 89.73 59.23 50.53
N LEU A 45 90.95 58.77 50.28
CA LEU A 45 91.22 57.65 49.36
C LEU A 45 90.51 56.37 49.78
N PHE A 46 90.52 56.03 51.08
CA PHE A 46 89.82 54.85 51.59
C PHE A 46 88.29 54.96 51.40
N ASN A 47 87.72 56.14 51.66
CA ASN A 47 86.29 56.39 51.44
C ASN A 47 85.92 56.26 49.95
N LEU A 48 86.67 56.90 49.04
CA LEU A 48 86.47 56.81 47.59
C LEU A 48 86.63 55.36 47.08
N GLN A 49 87.53 54.58 47.66
CA GLN A 49 87.73 53.19 47.31
C GLN A 49 86.55 52.31 47.75
N ASN A 50 85.92 52.61 48.89
CA ASN A 50 84.69 51.97 49.35
C ASN A 50 83.50 52.36 48.46
N GLU A 51 83.32 53.64 48.15
CA GLU A 51 82.29 54.14 47.24
C GLU A 51 82.39 53.49 45.84
N LEU A 52 83.61 53.38 45.28
CA LEU A 52 83.84 52.67 44.01
C LEU A 52 83.49 51.18 44.10
N HIS A 53 83.74 50.52 45.23
CA HIS A 53 83.37 49.11 45.42
C HIS A 53 81.86 48.93 45.55
N GLU A 54 81.18 49.84 46.26
CA GLU A 54 79.73 49.85 46.40
C GLU A 54 79.05 50.12 45.06
N LEU A 55 79.46 51.17 44.33
CA LEU A 55 78.96 51.48 42.99
C LEU A 55 79.18 50.32 42.01
N LYS A 56 80.33 49.65 42.06
CA LYS A 56 80.60 48.44 41.24
C LYS A 56 79.64 47.30 41.57
N THR A 57 79.28 47.14 42.84
CA THR A 57 78.32 46.13 43.30
C THR A 57 76.89 46.48 42.85
N GLN A 58 76.50 47.76 42.95
CA GLN A 58 75.22 48.26 42.45
C GLN A 58 75.11 48.08 40.92
N ILE A 59 76.14 48.42 40.15
CA ILE A 59 76.18 48.20 38.69
C ILE A 59 76.00 46.72 38.34
N ALA A 60 76.65 45.81 39.06
CA ALA A 60 76.49 44.37 38.86
C ALA A 60 75.04 43.90 39.15
N SER A 61 74.42 44.42 40.20
CA SER A 61 73.02 44.14 40.55
C SER A 61 72.05 44.64 39.47
N VAL A 62 72.17 45.91 39.06
CA VAL A 62 71.32 46.51 38.00
C VAL A 62 71.52 45.80 36.66
N SER A 63 72.76 45.37 36.34
CA SER A 63 73.04 44.57 35.14
C SER A 63 72.37 43.20 35.16
N ALA A 64 72.25 42.56 36.32
CA ALA A 64 71.55 41.29 36.48
C ALA A 64 70.02 41.48 36.36
N GLU A 65 69.46 42.50 37.01
CA GLU A 65 68.04 42.85 36.94
C GLU A 65 67.61 43.25 35.52
N THR A 66 68.44 44.01 34.80
CA THR A 66 68.22 44.37 33.39
C THR A 66 68.14 43.13 32.49
N LYS A 67 69.02 42.13 32.70
CA LYS A 67 69.00 40.88 31.91
C LYS A 67 67.79 40.01 32.21
N GLU A 68 67.35 39.96 33.47
CA GLU A 68 66.16 39.19 33.83
C GLU A 68 64.87 39.86 33.32
N THR A 69 64.77 41.18 33.38
CA THR A 69 63.64 41.93 32.78
C THR A 69 63.62 41.80 31.26
N GLU A 70 64.77 41.85 30.57
CA GLU A 70 64.85 41.58 29.13
C GLU A 70 64.35 40.16 28.79
N ARG A 71 64.74 39.14 29.57
CA ARG A 71 64.25 37.75 29.42
C ARG A 71 62.74 37.65 29.61
N GLN A 72 62.17 38.40 30.56
CA GLN A 72 60.72 38.44 30.80
C GLN A 72 59.97 39.12 29.64
N ILE A 73 60.53 40.18 29.05
CA ILE A 73 59.95 40.84 27.86
C ILE A 73 59.84 39.84 26.69
N TYR A 74 60.92 39.12 26.36
CA TYR A 74 60.86 38.11 25.28
C TYR A 74 59.83 37.00 25.55
N GLN A 75 59.64 36.59 26.82
CA GLN A 75 58.60 35.62 27.18
C GLN A 75 57.18 36.19 27.03
N GLN A 76 56.98 37.46 27.39
CA GLN A 76 55.70 38.15 27.20
C GLN A 76 55.38 38.35 25.72
N ASP A 77 56.35 38.74 24.89
CA ASP A 77 56.17 38.86 23.43
C ASP A 77 55.77 37.53 22.78
N ALA A 78 56.42 36.43 23.17
CA ALA A 78 56.05 35.09 22.70
C ALA A 78 54.62 34.70 23.10
N ALA A 79 54.20 35.05 24.33
CA ALA A 79 52.83 34.86 24.79
C ALA A 79 51.83 35.72 23.99
N ILE A 80 52.14 37.01 23.76
CA ILE A 80 51.32 37.94 22.97
C ILE A 80 51.11 37.42 21.54
N GLN A 81 52.17 36.95 20.86
CA GLN A 81 52.04 36.40 19.51
C GLN A 81 51.17 35.13 19.49
N THR A 82 51.32 34.26 20.49
CA THR A 82 50.51 33.04 20.64
C THR A 82 49.03 33.38 20.84
N THR A 83 48.72 34.33 21.75
CA THR A 83 47.35 34.80 21.99
C THR A 83 46.75 35.47 20.75
N LYS A 84 47.54 36.29 20.02
CA LYS A 84 47.09 36.94 18.78
C LYS A 84 46.69 35.94 17.70
N LEU A 85 47.44 34.84 17.54
CA LEU A 85 47.10 33.75 16.64
C LEU A 85 45.79 33.05 17.07
N GLN A 86 45.60 32.81 18.37
CA GLN A 86 44.37 32.24 18.91
C GLN A 86 43.15 33.16 18.67
N CYS A 87 43.28 34.46 18.89
CA CYS A 87 42.23 35.44 18.59
C CYS A 87 41.84 35.41 17.10
N GLY A 88 42.81 35.40 16.18
CA GLY A 88 42.54 35.31 14.74
C GLY A 88 41.82 34.00 14.35
N ASN A 89 42.18 32.88 14.96
CA ASN A 89 41.50 31.60 14.75
C ASN A 89 40.06 31.61 15.26
N LEU A 90 39.80 32.24 16.42
CA LEU A 90 38.45 32.39 16.97
C LEU A 90 37.60 33.35 16.13
N GLU A 91 38.15 34.46 15.65
CA GLU A 91 37.45 35.36 14.72
C GLU A 91 37.01 34.65 13.44
N ASN A 92 37.88 33.81 12.87
CA ASN A 92 37.57 33.04 11.66
C ASN A 92 36.45 32.01 11.91
N GLN A 93 36.45 31.35 13.08
CA GLN A 93 35.36 30.47 13.50
C GLN A 93 34.04 31.24 13.69
N ILE A 94 34.07 32.41 14.33
CA ILE A 94 32.90 33.27 14.50
C ILE A 94 32.33 33.71 13.15
N LYS A 95 33.19 34.11 12.19
CA LYS A 95 32.79 34.47 10.82
C LYS A 95 32.14 33.28 10.10
N SER A 96 32.73 32.08 10.20
CA SER A 96 32.17 30.85 9.62
C SER A 96 30.79 30.51 10.21
N LEU A 97 30.68 30.46 11.53
CA LEU A 97 29.42 30.20 12.23
C LEU A 97 28.36 31.26 11.92
N HIS A 98 28.74 32.53 11.76
CA HIS A 98 27.82 33.58 11.36
C HIS A 98 27.27 33.35 9.95
N THR A 99 28.13 33.00 8.97
CA THR A 99 27.67 32.68 7.61
C THR A 99 26.76 31.46 7.56
N GLU A 100 27.03 30.44 8.38
CA GLU A 100 26.17 29.26 8.50
C GLU A 100 24.81 29.60 9.14
N ASN A 101 24.78 30.39 10.22
CA ASN A 101 23.54 30.85 10.85
C ASN A 101 22.67 31.69 9.88
N VAL A 102 23.28 32.56 9.07
CA VAL A 102 22.57 33.33 8.04
C VAL A 102 21.96 32.40 6.99
N LYS A 103 22.71 31.37 6.54
CA LYS A 103 22.18 30.37 5.61
C LYS A 103 21.01 29.58 6.21
N LEU A 104 21.19 29.04 7.42
CA LEU A 104 20.14 28.27 8.12
C LEU A 104 18.88 29.10 8.33
N LYS A 105 19.00 30.41 8.58
CA LYS A 105 17.86 31.31 8.66
C LYS A 105 17.06 31.36 7.34
N PHE A 106 17.74 31.53 6.20
CA PHE A 106 17.07 31.49 4.89
C PHE A 106 16.46 30.11 4.58
N ASP A 107 17.16 29.02 4.91
CA ASP A 107 16.64 27.66 4.72
C ASP A 107 15.36 27.42 5.56
N ILE A 108 15.28 27.99 6.78
CA ILE A 108 14.08 27.96 7.64
C ILE A 108 12.96 28.82 7.07
N GLU A 109 13.25 30.05 6.62
CA GLU A 109 12.24 30.96 6.04
C GLU A 109 11.60 30.34 4.78
N ALA A 110 12.40 29.73 3.89
CA ALA A 110 11.91 29.03 2.70
C ALA A 110 11.04 27.80 3.07
N ALA A 111 11.49 26.98 4.02
CA ALA A 111 10.71 25.82 4.48
C ALA A 111 9.38 26.22 5.16
N GLN A 112 9.32 27.40 5.78
CA GLN A 112 8.08 27.94 6.33
C GLN A 112 7.13 28.42 5.23
N GLU A 113 7.62 29.12 4.20
CA GLU A 113 6.82 29.56 3.04
C GLU A 113 6.20 28.36 2.31
N ASP A 114 7.00 27.31 2.04
CA ASP A 114 6.52 26.05 1.46
C ASP A 114 5.40 25.41 2.30
N PHE A 115 5.55 25.38 3.64
CA PHE A 115 4.55 24.83 4.54
C PHE A 115 3.25 25.65 4.55
N GLU A 116 3.35 26.99 4.56
CA GLU A 116 2.20 27.88 4.47
C GLU A 116 1.45 27.69 3.14
N GLU A 117 2.15 27.51 2.02
CA GLU A 117 1.52 27.19 0.72
C GLU A 117 0.77 25.84 0.77
N GLN A 118 1.38 24.79 1.34
CA GLN A 118 0.70 23.50 1.48
C GLN A 118 -0.54 23.60 2.40
N MET A 119 -0.48 24.40 3.46
CA MET A 119 -1.63 24.64 4.35
C MET A 119 -2.77 25.36 3.65
N ILE A 120 -2.49 26.34 2.78
CA ILE A 120 -3.52 27.00 1.95
C ILE A 120 -4.18 25.97 1.01
N ARG A 121 -3.37 25.21 0.26
CA ARG A 121 -3.86 24.17 -0.67
C ARG A 121 -4.70 23.10 0.05
N TYR A 122 -4.27 22.66 1.24
CA TYR A 122 -5.00 21.73 2.09
C TYR A 122 -6.37 22.30 2.52
N ASN A 123 -6.39 23.54 3.01
CA ASN A 123 -7.62 24.19 3.47
C ASN A 123 -8.63 24.39 2.33
N GLU A 124 -8.18 24.75 1.13
CA GLU A 124 -9.05 24.78 -0.06
C GLU A 124 -9.65 23.41 -0.39
N TYR A 125 -8.84 22.36 -0.37
CA TYR A 125 -9.30 21.01 -0.65
C TYR A 125 -10.31 20.51 0.40
N TYR A 126 -10.05 20.80 1.67
CA TYR A 126 -10.99 20.53 2.76
C TYR A 126 -12.32 21.28 2.58
N ALA A 127 -12.28 22.56 2.19
CA ALA A 127 -13.47 23.36 1.90
C ALA A 127 -14.27 22.78 0.71
N LYS A 128 -13.60 22.35 -0.36
CA LYS A 128 -14.23 21.67 -1.51
C LYS A 128 -14.92 20.36 -1.09
N ILE A 129 -14.25 19.51 -0.31
CA ILE A 129 -14.87 18.28 0.24
C ILE A 129 -16.10 18.60 1.09
N LYS A 130 -16.00 19.59 1.97
CA LYS A 130 -17.11 19.99 2.86
C LYS A 130 -18.32 20.45 2.04
N ALA A 131 -18.12 21.31 1.05
CA ALA A 131 -19.18 21.76 0.15
C ALA A 131 -19.85 20.60 -0.62
N HIS A 132 -19.07 19.64 -1.13
CA HIS A 132 -19.62 18.43 -1.77
C HIS A 132 -20.43 17.56 -0.80
N LYS A 133 -19.94 17.38 0.44
CA LYS A 133 -20.63 16.61 1.48
C LYS A 133 -21.95 17.25 1.91
N ASP A 134 -21.98 18.58 2.03
CA ASP A 134 -23.18 19.32 2.39
C ASP A 134 -24.20 19.32 1.21
N SER A 135 -23.73 19.46 -0.03
CA SER A 135 -24.57 19.31 -1.23
C SER A 135 -25.14 17.89 -1.37
N LEU A 136 -24.38 16.84 -1.05
CA LEU A 136 -24.87 15.46 -1.08
C LEU A 136 -25.98 15.25 -0.04
N ARG A 137 -25.78 15.74 1.18
CA ARG A 137 -26.78 15.70 2.26
C ARG A 137 -28.09 16.38 1.84
N GLU A 138 -28.02 17.51 1.14
CA GLU A 138 -29.21 18.16 0.59
C GLU A 138 -29.95 17.29 -0.43
N VAL A 139 -29.23 16.62 -1.34
CA VAL A 139 -29.84 15.72 -2.34
C VAL A 139 -30.45 14.50 -1.65
N GLU A 140 -29.75 13.87 -0.71
CA GLU A 140 -30.22 12.74 0.10
C GLU A 140 -31.51 13.10 0.84
N SER A 141 -31.59 14.28 1.47
CA SER A 141 -32.80 14.75 2.17
C SER A 141 -34.04 14.89 1.26
N LYS A 142 -33.84 15.08 -0.06
CA LYS A 142 -34.89 15.22 -1.07
C LYS A 142 -35.21 13.90 -1.79
N TRP A 143 -34.45 12.84 -1.53
CA TRP A 143 -34.50 11.58 -2.29
C TRP A 143 -35.83 10.82 -2.15
N SER A 144 -36.40 10.77 -0.94
CA SER A 144 -37.69 10.12 -0.68
C SER A 144 -38.81 10.79 -1.47
N PHE A 145 -38.88 12.13 -1.43
CA PHE A 145 -39.84 12.91 -2.20
C PHE A 145 -39.68 12.72 -3.72
N MET A 146 -38.43 12.69 -4.23
CA MET A 146 -38.17 12.45 -5.65
C MET A 146 -38.62 11.03 -6.08
N THR A 147 -38.40 10.04 -5.23
CA THR A 147 -38.87 8.66 -5.45
C THR A 147 -40.40 8.60 -5.52
N GLU A 148 -41.10 9.15 -4.52
CA GLU A 148 -42.56 9.19 -4.51
C GLU A 148 -43.11 9.94 -5.74
N LEU A 149 -42.53 11.08 -6.11
CA LEU A 149 -42.95 11.87 -7.27
C LEU A 149 -42.84 11.06 -8.58
N ASN A 150 -41.81 10.23 -8.73
CA ASN A 150 -41.68 9.33 -9.88
C ASN A 150 -42.74 8.23 -9.86
N GLU A 151 -43.00 7.61 -8.70
CA GLU A 151 -44.07 6.60 -8.55
C GLU A 151 -45.46 7.17 -8.90
N LYS A 152 -45.80 8.36 -8.39
CA LYS A 152 -47.07 9.03 -8.74
C LYS A 152 -47.13 9.37 -10.22
N ARG A 153 -46.03 9.83 -10.82
CA ARG A 153 -45.95 10.13 -12.26
C ARG A 153 -46.23 8.88 -13.10
N ASP A 154 -45.68 7.73 -12.72
CA ASP A 154 -45.89 6.47 -13.45
C ASP A 154 -47.29 5.89 -13.21
N LEU A 155 -47.87 6.07 -12.03
CA LEU A 155 -49.29 5.79 -11.78
C LEU A 155 -50.19 6.66 -12.69
N VAL A 156 -49.91 7.95 -12.83
CA VAL A 156 -50.66 8.85 -13.72
C VAL A 156 -50.53 8.43 -15.19
N LYS A 157 -49.36 7.95 -15.64
CA LYS A 157 -49.21 7.37 -17.00
C LYS A 157 -50.13 6.15 -17.19
N LYS A 158 -50.11 5.20 -16.26
CA LYS A 158 -50.96 3.99 -16.30
C LYS A 158 -52.46 4.32 -16.29
N LEU A 159 -52.86 5.32 -15.51
CA LEU A 159 -54.26 5.78 -15.47
C LEU A 159 -54.67 6.48 -16.78
N LYS A 160 -53.75 7.16 -17.47
CA LYS A 160 -54.02 7.73 -18.80
C LYS A 160 -54.22 6.65 -19.85
N THR A 161 -53.34 5.64 -19.94
CA THR A 161 -53.50 4.55 -20.91
C THR A 161 -54.80 3.78 -20.67
N MET A 162 -55.09 3.41 -19.42
CA MET A 162 -56.35 2.75 -19.06
C MET A 162 -57.60 3.61 -19.38
N LYS A 163 -57.51 4.93 -19.21
CA LYS A 163 -58.60 5.84 -19.62
C LYS A 163 -58.75 5.87 -21.14
N GLU A 164 -57.66 5.90 -21.90
CA GLU A 164 -57.68 5.91 -23.37
C GLU A 164 -58.26 4.60 -23.92
N GLU A 165 -57.89 3.45 -23.37
CA GLU A 165 -58.49 2.13 -23.65
C GLU A 165 -60.01 2.15 -23.39
N LEU A 166 -60.45 2.58 -22.20
CA LEU A 166 -61.87 2.69 -21.86
C LEU A 166 -62.65 3.67 -22.76
N MET A 167 -62.03 4.76 -23.21
CA MET A 167 -62.67 5.69 -24.15
C MET A 167 -62.81 5.08 -25.55
N GLN A 168 -61.84 4.27 -26.00
CA GLN A 168 -61.95 3.52 -27.26
C GLN A 168 -63.09 2.50 -27.21
N ASP A 169 -63.19 1.74 -26.11
CA ASP A 169 -64.28 0.78 -25.90
C ASP A 169 -65.66 1.46 -25.89
N LEU A 170 -65.79 2.61 -25.22
CA LEU A 170 -67.04 3.39 -25.18
C LEU A 170 -67.41 4.07 -26.50
N GLN A 171 -66.46 4.31 -27.40
CA GLN A 171 -66.74 4.86 -28.74
C GLN A 171 -67.24 3.79 -29.73
N ILE A 172 -67.16 2.51 -29.40
CA ILE A 172 -67.66 1.42 -30.25
C ILE A 172 -69.07 1.06 -29.80
N PRO A 173 -70.13 1.26 -30.63
CA PRO A 173 -71.52 1.05 -30.20
C PRO A 173 -71.86 -0.36 -29.68
N GLU A 174 -71.02 -1.34 -29.99
CA GLU A 174 -71.15 -2.74 -29.52
C GLU A 174 -70.03 -3.15 -28.54
N GLY A 175 -68.93 -2.36 -28.40
CA GLY A 175 -67.74 -2.70 -27.63
C GLY A 175 -66.78 -3.72 -28.29
N ASN A 176 -65.47 -3.58 -28.07
CA ASN A 176 -64.46 -4.51 -28.63
C ASN A 176 -64.67 -5.96 -28.16
N LEU A 177 -64.98 -6.13 -26.87
CA LEU A 177 -65.26 -7.45 -26.27
C LEU A 177 -66.42 -8.17 -26.96
N MET A 178 -67.47 -7.46 -27.38
CA MET A 178 -68.61 -8.06 -28.09
C MET A 178 -68.21 -8.52 -29.49
N LYS A 179 -67.35 -7.78 -30.19
CA LYS A 179 -66.83 -8.19 -31.50
C LYS A 179 -66.00 -9.47 -31.39
N GLN A 180 -65.10 -9.55 -30.40
CA GLN A 180 -64.32 -10.76 -30.14
C GLN A 180 -65.22 -11.96 -29.81
N VAL A 181 -66.20 -11.77 -28.92
CA VAL A 181 -67.17 -12.83 -28.56
C VAL A 181 -68.01 -13.26 -29.77
N GLN A 182 -68.40 -12.32 -30.64
CA GLN A 182 -69.14 -12.63 -31.87
C GLN A 182 -68.28 -13.44 -32.87
N GLU A 183 -66.99 -13.10 -33.00
CA GLU A 183 -66.03 -13.84 -33.84
C GLU A 183 -65.79 -15.25 -33.31
N ASP A 184 -65.64 -15.42 -31.99
CA ASP A 184 -65.54 -16.72 -31.33
C ASP A 184 -66.82 -17.56 -31.52
N ILE A 185 -68.00 -16.93 -31.45
CA ILE A 185 -69.29 -17.59 -31.74
C ILE A 185 -69.35 -18.05 -33.20
N THR A 186 -68.86 -17.28 -34.17
CA THR A 186 -68.79 -17.73 -35.57
C THR A 186 -67.81 -18.89 -35.75
N ASN A 187 -66.60 -18.80 -35.19
CA ASN A 187 -65.60 -19.86 -35.23
C ASN A 187 -66.09 -21.17 -34.60
N LEU A 188 -66.90 -21.11 -33.54
CA LEU A 188 -67.52 -22.27 -32.91
C LEU A 188 -68.66 -22.85 -33.76
N LYS A 189 -69.48 -22.00 -34.41
CA LYS A 189 -70.52 -22.46 -35.34
C LYS A 189 -69.94 -23.24 -36.52
N ASP A 190 -68.87 -22.74 -37.12
CA ASP A 190 -68.24 -23.40 -38.27
C ASP A 190 -67.65 -24.77 -37.88
N LYS A 191 -66.96 -24.85 -36.73
CA LYS A 191 -66.50 -26.14 -36.16
C LYS A 191 -67.65 -27.11 -35.92
N ILE A 192 -68.81 -26.65 -35.44
CA ILE A 192 -70.00 -27.48 -35.26
C ILE A 192 -70.54 -27.99 -36.61
N ILE A 193 -70.51 -27.19 -37.67
CA ILE A 193 -70.91 -27.60 -39.03
C ILE A 193 -69.97 -28.70 -39.54
N THR A 194 -68.64 -28.48 -39.53
CA THR A 194 -67.66 -29.48 -39.99
C THR A 194 -67.76 -30.81 -39.23
N VAL A 195 -67.99 -30.75 -37.91
CA VAL A 195 -68.18 -31.98 -37.10
C VAL A 195 -69.50 -32.68 -37.46
N LYS A 196 -70.59 -31.95 -37.72
CA LYS A 196 -71.85 -32.55 -38.18
C LYS A 196 -71.70 -33.24 -39.54
N GLU A 197 -71.01 -32.62 -40.48
CA GLU A 197 -70.73 -33.19 -41.80
C GLU A 197 -69.93 -34.50 -41.68
N SER A 198 -68.86 -34.52 -40.87
CA SER A 198 -68.07 -35.73 -40.62
C SER A 198 -68.87 -36.83 -39.90
N ILE A 199 -69.84 -36.49 -39.04
CA ILE A 199 -70.75 -37.46 -38.41
C ILE A 199 -71.70 -38.07 -39.45
N ILE A 200 -72.25 -37.25 -40.37
CA ILE A 200 -73.12 -37.73 -41.44
C ILE A 200 -72.34 -38.69 -42.35
N GLU A 201 -71.15 -38.30 -42.80
CA GLU A 201 -70.26 -39.13 -43.63
C GLU A 201 -69.95 -40.48 -42.97
N LYS A 202 -69.50 -40.49 -41.71
CA LYS A 202 -69.23 -41.73 -40.95
C LYS A 202 -70.47 -42.59 -40.75
N THR A 203 -71.65 -41.97 -40.63
CA THR A 203 -72.92 -42.70 -40.51
C THR A 203 -73.28 -43.38 -41.83
N CYS A 204 -73.03 -42.74 -42.97
CA CYS A 204 -73.19 -43.35 -44.30
C CYS A 204 -72.26 -44.56 -44.48
N PHE A 205 -70.96 -44.41 -44.20
CA PHE A 205 -70.01 -45.53 -44.25
C PHE A 205 -70.42 -46.70 -43.35
N LEU A 206 -70.88 -46.43 -42.13
CA LEU A 206 -71.34 -47.47 -41.21
C LEU A 206 -72.60 -48.19 -41.71
N GLU A 207 -73.47 -47.53 -42.46
CA GLU A 207 -74.65 -48.15 -43.07
C GLU A 207 -74.32 -48.98 -44.31
N GLU A 208 -73.29 -48.60 -45.07
CA GLU A 208 -72.71 -49.44 -46.13
C GLU A 208 -72.06 -50.70 -45.55
N GLU A 209 -71.28 -50.56 -44.47
CA GLU A 209 -70.61 -51.70 -43.83
C GLU A 209 -71.58 -52.69 -43.15
N LYS A 210 -72.75 -52.23 -42.69
CA LYS A 210 -73.84 -53.14 -42.29
C LYS A 210 -74.36 -53.96 -43.47
N LYS A 211 -74.49 -53.37 -44.67
CA LYS A 211 -74.97 -54.06 -45.87
C LYS A 211 -73.95 -55.09 -46.37
N THR A 212 -72.66 -54.77 -46.33
CA THR A 212 -71.59 -55.73 -46.68
C THR A 212 -71.57 -56.89 -45.67
N HIS A 213 -71.65 -56.62 -44.37
CA HIS A 213 -71.76 -57.66 -43.33
C HIS A 213 -72.98 -58.57 -43.49
N GLU A 214 -74.16 -58.03 -43.79
CA GLU A 214 -75.37 -58.84 -43.97
C GLU A 214 -75.31 -59.71 -45.24
N ASN A 215 -74.67 -59.23 -46.31
CA ASN A 215 -74.39 -60.04 -47.49
C ASN A 215 -73.40 -61.18 -47.19
N LEU A 216 -72.31 -60.90 -46.46
CA LEU A 216 -71.35 -61.91 -46.01
C LEU A 216 -71.99 -62.96 -45.10
N ARG A 217 -72.89 -62.55 -44.18
CA ARG A 217 -73.66 -63.47 -43.32
C ARG A 217 -74.47 -64.46 -44.16
N LYS A 218 -75.20 -63.98 -45.18
CA LYS A 218 -76.00 -64.82 -46.07
C LYS A 218 -75.13 -65.81 -46.86
N GLU A 219 -73.99 -65.38 -47.39
CA GLU A 219 -73.06 -66.27 -48.08
C GLU A 219 -72.49 -67.33 -47.14
N ILE A 220 -72.08 -66.96 -45.91
CA ILE A 220 -71.62 -67.90 -44.89
C ILE A 220 -72.70 -68.94 -44.57
N GLU A 221 -73.98 -68.55 -44.49
CA GLU A 221 -75.09 -69.48 -44.25
C GLU A 221 -75.33 -70.43 -45.43
N VAL A 222 -75.26 -69.93 -46.66
CA VAL A 222 -75.33 -70.75 -47.89
C VAL A 222 -74.19 -71.76 -47.93
N GLN A 223 -72.97 -71.36 -47.60
CA GLN A 223 -71.81 -72.25 -47.56
C GLN A 223 -71.95 -73.28 -46.43
N HIS A 224 -72.41 -72.91 -45.23
CA HIS A 224 -72.72 -73.88 -44.17
C HIS A 224 -73.75 -74.93 -44.61
N LYS A 225 -74.81 -74.51 -45.31
CA LYS A 225 -75.81 -75.44 -45.88
C LYS A 225 -75.20 -76.38 -46.93
N ARG A 226 -74.31 -75.89 -47.80
CA ARG A 226 -73.55 -76.70 -48.77
C ARG A 226 -72.63 -77.71 -48.07
N TYR A 227 -71.80 -77.28 -47.12
CA TYR A 227 -70.92 -78.16 -46.36
C TYR A 227 -71.70 -79.20 -45.55
N GLY A 228 -72.83 -78.83 -44.93
CA GLY A 228 -73.72 -79.77 -44.25
C GLY A 228 -74.32 -80.83 -45.18
N ALA A 229 -74.67 -80.48 -46.42
CA ALA A 229 -75.13 -81.44 -47.43
C ALA A 229 -74.00 -82.38 -47.89
N ILE A 230 -72.79 -81.86 -48.09
CA ILE A 230 -71.60 -82.65 -48.43
C ILE A 230 -71.28 -83.65 -47.29
N LEU A 231 -71.25 -83.18 -46.04
CA LEU A 231 -71.02 -84.02 -44.86
C LEU A 231 -72.06 -85.13 -44.73
N LYS A 232 -73.35 -84.85 -44.91
CA LYS A 232 -74.42 -85.88 -44.92
C LYS A 232 -74.18 -86.91 -46.02
N ARG A 233 -73.81 -86.49 -47.23
CA ARG A 233 -73.54 -87.39 -48.38
C ARG A 233 -72.34 -88.31 -48.10
N LEU A 234 -71.25 -87.74 -47.59
CA LEU A 234 -70.06 -88.50 -47.18
C LEU A 234 -70.39 -89.48 -46.05
N HIS A 235 -71.17 -89.07 -45.05
CA HIS A 235 -71.60 -89.95 -43.97
C HIS A 235 -72.44 -91.13 -44.48
N CYS A 236 -73.38 -90.90 -45.42
CA CYS A 236 -74.11 -91.98 -46.08
C CYS A 236 -73.20 -92.93 -46.89
N GLN A 237 -72.20 -92.40 -47.60
CA GLN A 237 -71.21 -93.22 -48.32
C GLN A 237 -70.38 -94.08 -47.36
N VAL A 238 -69.90 -93.51 -46.26
CA VAL A 238 -69.15 -94.24 -45.22
C VAL A 238 -70.02 -95.31 -44.56
N ASN A 239 -71.27 -95.01 -44.19
CA ASN A 239 -72.18 -95.99 -43.61
C ASN A 239 -72.50 -97.13 -44.57
N LYS A 240 -72.65 -96.84 -45.88
CA LYS A 240 -72.81 -97.88 -46.89
C LYS A 240 -71.59 -98.78 -46.97
N LEU A 241 -70.38 -98.22 -47.10
CA LEU A 241 -69.12 -98.98 -47.09
C LEU A 241 -68.94 -99.82 -45.82
N GLN A 242 -69.34 -99.31 -44.65
CA GLN A 242 -69.34 -100.07 -43.40
C GLN A 242 -70.36 -101.22 -43.39
N SER A 243 -71.57 -101.00 -43.91
CA SER A 243 -72.60 -102.04 -44.04
C SER A 243 -72.16 -103.13 -45.01
N ASP A 244 -71.67 -102.73 -46.18
CA ASP A 244 -71.10 -103.63 -47.17
C ASP A 244 -69.96 -104.45 -46.53
N ARG A 245 -69.03 -103.81 -45.82
CA ARG A 245 -67.94 -104.51 -45.09
C ARG A 245 -68.47 -105.55 -44.10
N ARG A 246 -69.53 -105.26 -43.33
CA ARG A 246 -70.16 -106.25 -42.44
C ARG A 246 -70.76 -107.42 -43.24
N GLN A 247 -71.41 -107.14 -44.36
CA GLN A 247 -71.96 -108.18 -45.24
C GLN A 247 -70.87 -109.05 -45.86
N TRP A 248 -69.76 -108.46 -46.32
CA TRP A 248 -68.59 -109.20 -46.79
C TRP A 248 -67.99 -110.07 -45.67
N GLN A 249 -67.87 -109.55 -44.44
CA GLN A 249 -67.41 -110.34 -43.29
C GLN A 249 -68.37 -111.51 -42.95
N TRP A 250 -69.68 -111.30 -43.02
CA TRP A 250 -70.67 -112.36 -42.81
C TRP A 250 -70.63 -113.41 -43.93
N ASN A 251 -70.55 -112.99 -45.20
CA ASN A 251 -70.38 -113.88 -46.35
C ASN A 251 -69.10 -114.72 -46.22
N ILE A 252 -67.98 -114.12 -45.77
CA ILE A 252 -66.72 -114.82 -45.49
C ILE A 252 -66.90 -115.85 -44.37
N GLN A 253 -67.59 -115.51 -43.28
CA GLN A 253 -67.87 -116.46 -42.19
C GLN A 253 -68.77 -117.62 -42.64
N GLN A 254 -69.79 -117.36 -43.45
CA GLN A 254 -70.62 -118.42 -44.04
C GLN A 254 -69.81 -119.32 -44.97
N LEU A 255 -69.01 -118.74 -45.88
CA LEU A 255 -68.13 -119.51 -46.77
C LEU A 255 -67.07 -120.31 -46.02
N GLN A 256 -66.53 -119.78 -44.91
CA GLN A 256 -65.65 -120.53 -44.00
C GLN A 256 -66.40 -121.69 -43.33
N LYS A 257 -67.65 -121.48 -42.93
CA LYS A 257 -68.49 -122.52 -42.32
C LYS A 257 -68.89 -123.61 -43.33
N THR A 258 -69.35 -123.26 -44.53
CA THR A 258 -69.64 -124.23 -45.59
C THR A 258 -68.38 -124.93 -46.09
N ALA A 259 -67.21 -124.26 -46.11
CA ALA A 259 -65.94 -124.91 -46.40
C ALA A 259 -65.52 -125.87 -45.28
N ALA A 260 -65.82 -125.57 -44.01
CA ALA A 260 -65.60 -126.50 -42.90
C ALA A 260 -66.59 -127.69 -42.93
N GLU A 261 -67.84 -127.47 -43.33
CA GLU A 261 -68.85 -128.51 -43.53
C GLU A 261 -68.51 -129.40 -44.73
N LEU A 262 -68.05 -128.83 -45.86
CA LEU A 262 -67.54 -129.60 -47.00
C LEU A 262 -66.27 -130.38 -46.64
N ARG A 263 -65.34 -129.81 -45.86
CA ARG A 263 -64.20 -130.58 -45.30
C ARG A 263 -64.65 -131.71 -44.39
N LYS A 264 -65.77 -131.56 -43.66
CA LYS A 264 -66.39 -132.65 -42.89
C LYS A 264 -67.01 -133.71 -43.80
N CYS A 265 -67.80 -133.32 -44.80
CA CYS A 265 -68.48 -134.28 -45.68
C CYS A 265 -67.53 -135.02 -46.64
N ILE A 266 -66.45 -134.38 -47.08
CA ILE A 266 -65.36 -135.05 -47.83
C ILE A 266 -64.43 -135.82 -46.86
N GLY A 267 -64.43 -135.47 -45.57
CA GLY A 267 -63.79 -136.21 -44.49
C GLY A 267 -64.65 -137.34 -43.87
N THR A 268 -65.84 -137.62 -44.41
CA THR A 268 -66.70 -138.75 -44.01
C THR A 268 -67.36 -139.43 -45.21
N LYS A 269 -66.51 -139.90 -46.12
CA LYS A 269 -66.58 -141.20 -46.81
C LYS A 269 -65.18 -141.41 -47.42
N ASP A 270 -64.40 -142.40 -46.98
CA ASP A 270 -64.68 -143.85 -47.04
C ASP A 270 -65.08 -144.28 -48.46
#